data_AF-A0A1J1H6D6-F1
#
_entry.id   AF-A0A1J1H6D6-F1
#
_cell.length_a   1.000
_cell.length_b   1.000
_cell.length_c   1.000
_cell.angle_alpha   90.00
_cell.angle_beta   90.00
_cell.angle_gamma   90.00
#
_symmetry.space_group_name_H-M   'P 1'
#
loop_
_entity.id
_entity.type
_entity.pdbx_description
1 polymer ?
#
loop_
_entity_poly.entity_id
_entity_poly.type
_entity_poly.pdbx_seq_one_letter_code
_entity_poly.pdbx_strand_id
1 'polypeptide(L)'
;MPCDKCEQKLKKLPTPDVNNSSNRSIGVNKLLEYRNNKQKFNPNSRKCKKCNSQLHFDGKYCSICSYKLGKCHLCGKTITDNSSHNMSII
;
A
#
# COMPACT_ATOMS: atom_id res chain seq x y z
N MET A 1 4.59 -5.69 -7.11
CA MET A 1 5.26 -6.22 -5.89
C MET A 1 5.98 -5.08 -5.17
N PRO A 2 6.00 -4.99 -3.84
CA PRO A 2 6.90 -4.06 -3.12
C PRO A 2 8.34 -4.57 -3.20
N CYS A 3 9.33 -3.69 -3.01
CA CYS A 3 10.73 -4.09 -2.86
C CYS A 3 11.07 -4.25 -1.37
N ASP A 4 12.15 -4.95 -1.02
CA ASP A 4 12.54 -5.21 0.38
C ASP A 4 12.56 -3.94 1.25
N LYS A 5 13.06 -2.84 0.68
CA LYS A 5 13.10 -1.52 1.34
C LYS A 5 11.71 -0.94 1.61
N CYS A 6 10.74 -1.24 0.77
CA CYS A 6 9.35 -0.83 0.94
C CYS A 6 8.61 -1.79 1.89
N GLU A 7 8.92 -3.08 1.89
CA GLU A 7 8.35 -4.04 2.84
C GLU A 7 8.75 -3.71 4.28
N GLN A 8 10.01 -3.35 4.52
CA GLN A 8 10.46 -2.90 5.84
C GLN A 8 9.66 -1.71 6.38
N LYS A 9 9.16 -0.82 5.50
CA LYS A 9 8.33 0.33 5.90
C LYS A 9 6.88 -0.07 6.22
N LEU A 10 6.42 -1.20 5.69
CA LEU A 10 5.07 -1.72 5.90
C LEU A 10 4.97 -2.67 7.12
N LYS A 11 6.11 -3.22 7.59
CA LYS A 11 6.17 -4.19 8.70
C LYS A 11 5.80 -3.64 10.09
N LYS A 12 5.41 -2.36 10.23
CA LYS A 12 4.84 -1.87 11.49
C LYS A 12 3.42 -2.42 11.61
N LEU A 13 3.32 -3.67 12.06
CA LEU A 13 2.06 -4.33 12.39
C LEU A 13 1.28 -3.42 13.36
N PRO A 14 -0.03 -3.26 13.18
CA PRO A 14 -0.88 -2.54 14.14
C PRO A 14 -1.12 -3.36 15.42
N THR A 15 -0.32 -4.38 15.70
CA THR A 15 -0.30 -5.06 16.98
C THR A 15 0.32 -4.10 18.00
N PRO A 16 -0.43 -3.66 19.02
CA PRO A 16 0.13 -2.78 20.03
C PRO A 16 1.25 -3.51 20.78
N ASP A 17 2.40 -2.86 20.92
CA ASP A 17 3.44 -3.30 21.85
C ASP A 17 2.82 -3.38 23.27
N VAL A 18 2.97 -4.53 23.93
CA VAL A 18 2.33 -4.84 25.23
C VAL A 18 2.68 -3.80 26.30
N ASN A 19 3.83 -3.13 26.18
CA ASN A 19 4.33 -2.16 27.16
C ASN A 19 3.75 -0.74 27.01
N ASN A 20 2.93 -0.46 25.98
CA ASN A 20 2.43 0.89 25.68
C ASN A 20 0.89 1.01 25.77
N SER A 21 0.25 0.17 26.60
CA SER A 21 -1.21 0.14 26.77
C SER A 21 -1.78 1.32 27.58
N SER A 22 -0.96 2.23 28.10
CA SER A 22 -1.40 3.28 29.02
C SER A 22 -2.16 4.44 28.35
N ASN A 23 -2.09 4.59 27.03
CA ASN A 23 -2.74 5.69 26.29
C ASN A 23 -4.04 5.28 25.59
N ARG A 24 -4.57 4.07 25.88
CA ARG A 24 -5.83 3.64 25.29
C ARG A 24 -6.99 4.32 26.01
N SER A 25 -7.73 5.18 25.31
CA SER A 25 -9.02 5.68 25.77
C SER A 25 -9.95 4.49 26.08
N ILE A 26 -10.32 4.33 27.34
CA ILE A 26 -11.27 3.34 27.81
C ILE A 26 -12.65 4.02 27.80
N GLY A 27 -13.67 3.37 27.24
CA GLY A 27 -15.04 3.92 27.18
C GLY A 27 -15.43 4.65 25.89
N VAL A 28 -14.63 4.58 24.83
CA VAL A 28 -14.95 5.18 23.53
C VAL A 28 -15.57 4.18 22.56
N ASN A 29 -16.53 4.66 21.74
CA ASN A 29 -17.12 3.88 20.66
C ASN A 29 -16.10 3.67 19.53
N LYS A 30 -15.44 2.51 19.54
CA LYS A 30 -14.36 2.15 18.60
C LYS A 30 -14.77 2.23 17.12
N LEU A 31 -16.06 2.04 16.84
CA LEU A 31 -16.65 2.17 15.51
C LEU A 31 -16.62 3.62 15.00
N LEU A 32 -16.86 4.59 15.87
CA LEU A 32 -16.84 6.03 15.55
C LEU A 32 -15.40 6.54 15.39
N GLU A 33 -14.47 6.06 16.24
CA GLU A 33 -13.05 6.37 16.09
C GLU A 33 -12.48 5.85 14.76
N TYR A 34 -12.84 4.64 14.35
CA TYR A 34 -12.41 4.08 13.07
C TYR A 34 -12.92 4.92 11.89
N ARG A 35 -14.18 5.38 11.95
CA ARG A 35 -14.80 6.25 10.94
C ARG A 35 -14.11 7.62 10.82
N ASN A 36 -13.63 8.16 11.94
CA ASN A 36 -12.98 9.47 11.99
C ASN A 36 -11.48 9.41 11.65
N ASN A 37 -10.76 8.36 12.07
CA ASN A 37 -9.29 8.30 11.96
C ASN A 37 -8.74 7.47 10.79
N LYS A 38 -9.49 6.56 10.18
CA LYS A 38 -8.90 5.64 9.19
C LYS A 38 -9.29 5.98 7.77
N GLN A 39 -8.28 6.45 7.04
CA GLN A 39 -8.13 6.32 5.60
C GLN A 39 -9.44 6.43 4.84
N LYS A 40 -10.05 7.63 4.90
CA LYS A 40 -11.09 7.98 3.95
C LYS A 40 -10.52 7.73 2.55
N PHE A 41 -11.21 6.91 1.76
CA PHE A 41 -10.94 6.77 0.33
C PHE A 41 -10.94 8.18 -0.25
N ASN A 42 -9.74 8.72 -0.48
CA ASN A 42 -9.61 10.06 -1.00
C ASN A 42 -9.83 9.96 -2.52
N PRO A 43 -10.88 10.57 -3.10
CA PRO A 43 -11.07 10.56 -4.54
C PRO A 43 -9.91 11.24 -5.29
N ASN A 44 -9.13 12.09 -4.61
CA ASN A 44 -7.88 12.67 -5.10
C ASN A 44 -6.65 11.78 -4.83
N SER A 45 -6.85 10.50 -4.49
CA SER A 45 -5.79 9.51 -4.37
C SER A 45 -4.93 9.49 -5.63
N ARG A 46 -3.63 9.23 -5.45
CA ARG A 46 -2.65 9.18 -6.55
C ARG A 46 -3.15 8.27 -7.68
N LYS A 47 -2.99 8.72 -8.92
CA LYS A 47 -3.30 7.92 -10.10
C LYS A 47 -2.07 7.09 -10.50
N CYS A 48 -2.31 5.91 -11.07
CA CYS A 48 -1.25 5.11 -11.65
C CYS A 48 -0.60 5.85 -12.82
N LYS A 49 0.73 5.95 -12.84
CA LYS A 49 1.45 6.64 -13.93
C LYS A 49 1.31 6.00 -15.32
N LYS A 50 0.89 4.74 -15.41
CA LYS A 50 0.81 4.01 -16.69
C LYS A 50 -0.62 3.97 -17.27
N CYS A 51 -1.59 3.62 -16.44
CA CYS A 51 -2.99 3.44 -16.87
C CYS A 51 -3.92 4.53 -16.36
N ASN A 52 -3.42 5.51 -15.60
CA ASN A 52 -4.19 6.60 -14.98
C ASN A 52 -5.38 6.16 -14.10
N SER A 53 -5.48 4.86 -13.79
CA SER A 53 -6.48 4.33 -12.87
C SER A 53 -6.23 4.87 -11.47
N GLN A 54 -7.31 5.05 -10.72
CA GLN A 54 -7.26 5.44 -9.33
C GLN A 54 -6.58 4.34 -8.50
N LEU A 55 -5.68 4.72 -7.57
CA LEU A 55 -5.02 3.78 -6.67
C LEU A 55 -5.73 3.73 -5.32
N HIS A 56 -5.98 2.52 -4.82
CA HIS A 56 -6.56 2.30 -3.49
C HIS A 56 -5.63 2.73 -2.34
N PHE A 57 -4.32 2.74 -2.56
CA PHE A 57 -3.30 3.10 -1.59
C PHE A 57 -2.29 4.09 -2.20
N ASP A 58 -1.52 4.79 -1.37
CA ASP A 58 -0.49 5.73 -1.82
C ASP A 58 0.68 5.02 -2.52
N GLY A 59 0.52 4.76 -3.81
CA GLY A 59 1.52 4.15 -4.69
C GLY A 59 1.80 5.00 -5.94
N LYS A 60 2.75 4.54 -6.76
CA LYS A 60 3.04 5.12 -8.10
C LYS A 60 2.41 4.32 -9.24
N TYR A 61 2.25 3.02 -9.05
CA TYR A 61 1.76 2.10 -10.07
C TYR A 61 0.64 1.20 -9.51
N CYS A 62 -0.28 0.82 -10.39
CA CYS A 62 -1.30 -0.18 -10.09
C CYS A 62 -0.66 -1.56 -9.89
N SER A 63 -1.29 -2.47 -9.14
CA SER A 63 -0.76 -3.82 -8.90
C SER A 63 -0.42 -4.53 -10.21
N ILE A 64 -1.35 -4.49 -11.18
CA ILE A 64 -1.21 -5.07 -12.52
C ILE A 64 -0.05 -4.42 -13.30
N CYS A 65 0.03 -3.10 -13.26
CA CYS A 65 1.04 -2.31 -13.98
C CYS A 65 2.44 -2.55 -13.41
N SER A 66 2.53 -2.65 -12.08
CA SER A 66 3.77 -2.94 -11.37
C SER A 66 4.31 -4.32 -11.75
N TYR A 67 3.42 -5.29 -11.93
CA TYR A 67 3.76 -6.65 -12.34
C TYR A 67 4.22 -6.69 -13.81
N LYS A 68 3.44 -6.09 -14.72
CA LYS A 68 3.78 -6.02 -16.15
C LYS A 68 5.05 -5.23 -16.47
N LEU A 69 5.50 -4.36 -15.57
CA LEU A 69 6.72 -3.56 -15.74
C LEU A 69 7.89 -4.04 -14.86
N GLY A 70 7.68 -5.04 -13.99
CA GLY A 70 8.72 -5.51 -13.08
C GLY A 70 9.15 -4.44 -12.07
N LYS A 71 8.28 -3.46 -11.78
CA LYS A 71 8.57 -2.30 -10.92
C LYS A 71 7.85 -2.38 -9.59
N CYS A 72 8.42 -1.71 -8.59
CA CYS A 72 7.82 -1.58 -7.28
C CYS A 72 6.56 -0.71 -7.33
N HIS A 73 5.44 -1.19 -6.77
CA HIS A 73 4.16 -0.44 -6.77
C HIS A 73 4.21 0.84 -5.92
N LEU A 74 5.09 0.90 -4.91
CA LEU A 74 5.29 2.05 -4.03
C LEU A 74 6.32 3.03 -4.58
N CYS A 75 7.57 2.57 -4.78
CA CYS A 75 8.69 3.46 -5.09
C CYS A 75 9.00 3.57 -6.59
N GLY A 76 8.59 2.59 -7.40
CA GLY A 76 8.84 2.55 -8.85
C GLY A 76 10.22 2.04 -9.26
N LYS A 77 11.04 1.55 -8.30
CA LYS A 77 12.31 0.87 -8.60
C LYS A 77 12.05 -0.42 -9.38
N THR A 78 12.89 -0.74 -10.35
CA THR A 78 12.90 -2.04 -11.02
C THR A 78 13.32 -3.11 -10.01
N ILE A 79 12.53 -4.17 -9.90
CA ILE A 79 12.80 -5.33 -9.05
C ILE A 79 13.31 -6.47 -9.92
N THR A 80 12.71 -6.64 -11.10
CA THR A 80 13.08 -7.66 -12.09
C THR A 80 12.92 -7.09 -13.50
N ASP A 81 13.84 -7.41 -14.40
CA ASP A 81 13.72 -7.09 -15.82
C ASP A 81 12.85 -8.14 -16.50
N ASN A 82 11.60 -7.79 -16.72
CA ASN A 82 10.56 -8.70 -17.19
C ASN A 82 10.33 -8.64 -18.71
N SER A 83 11.27 -8.04 -19.47
CA SER A 83 11.24 -8.02 -20.94
C SER A 83 11.21 -9.43 -21.55
N SER A 84 11.82 -10.41 -20.89
CA SER A 84 11.90 -11.82 -21.33
C SER A 84 10.95 -12.77 -20.59
N HIS A 85 10.24 -12.29 -19.56
CA HIS A 85 9.43 -13.13 -18.66
C HIS A 85 7.93 -12.87 -18.78
N ASN A 86 7.51 -12.10 -19.79
CA ASN A 86 6.09 -11.95 -20.16
C ASN A 86 5.59 -13.23 -20.83
N MET A 87 5.60 -14.36 -20.09
CA MET A 87 4.77 -15.51 -20.42
C MET A 87 3.33 -15.02 -20.32
N SER A 88 2.71 -14.84 -21.49
CA SER A 88 1.35 -14.38 -21.66
C SER A 88 0.40 -15.15 -20.74
N ILE A 89 -0.23 -14.44 -19.81
CA ILE A 89 -1.54 -14.85 -19.32
C ILE A 89 -2.46 -14.56 -20.50
N ILE A 90 -2.72 -15.60 -21.31
CA ILE A 90 -3.85 -15.65 -22.24
C ILE A 90 -5.13 -15.57 -21.41
#